data_AF-A0A8H6TG45-F1
#
_entry.id   AF-A0A8H6TG45-F1
#
_cell.length_a   1.000
_cell.length_b   1.000
_cell.length_c   1.000
_cell.angle_alpha   90.00
_cell.angle_beta   90.00
_cell.angle_gamma   90.00
#
_symmetry.space_group_name_H-M   'P 1'
#
loop_
_entity.id
_entity.type
_entity.pdbx_description
1 polymer ?
#
loop_
_entity_poly.entity_id
_entity_poly.type
_entity_poly.pdbx_seq_one_letter_code
_entity_poly.pdbx_strand_id
1 'polypeptide(L)'
;MPGRPKRKRTDSVSAPEDSKPVITRSTTWMSDGDVILQAESTQFRINKDVLRRHSPVFESMFSLPLPKDEPTIEGCPVVCVEDSAQDWELFLETLYDPFKHTHLWPFNIVAAMLRLGTKYQMESARNNAVSRLRRRYHTTLAGWALTEPILTESDEFLPLRVLQLVYECDVQTCIPSVAYECLEDWTLAELLDDRILDATGQAIVLSPHIKRLLAVGFERLTAVQRRQHLWLGTEDVVPTTTCESKASCIKRRGPHLQKLLQMAADTQGVDVFRPWTLPKSLCSRCDRAAQAEFNSQRKKAWEGLPGCFDLPAWSELHDGDKTSNADMDVTVVETGE
;
A
#
# COMPACT_ATOMS: atom_id res chain seq x y z
N MET A 1 28.13 68.45 31.46
CA MET A 1 27.87 67.58 32.63
C MET A 1 26.37 67.36 32.71
N PRO A 2 25.81 66.14 32.94
CA PRO A 2 26.39 64.77 33.00
C PRO A 2 25.84 63.88 31.85
N GLY A 3 26.22 62.64 31.54
CA GLY A 3 27.11 61.65 32.19
C GLY A 3 26.44 60.26 32.32
N ARG A 4 26.58 59.39 31.30
CA ARG A 4 26.50 57.88 31.28
C ARG A 4 25.19 57.16 31.72
N PRO A 5 24.96 55.84 31.38
CA PRO A 5 25.94 54.82 30.98
C PRO A 5 25.64 53.94 29.74
N LYS A 6 26.74 53.33 29.29
CA LYS A 6 26.89 52.23 28.33
C LYS A 6 25.99 51.03 28.67
N ARG A 7 25.32 50.45 27.68
CA ARG A 7 25.00 49.01 27.66
C ARG A 7 25.87 48.33 26.61
N LYS A 8 26.87 47.61 27.13
CA LYS A 8 27.60 46.54 26.44
C LYS A 8 26.55 45.48 26.09
N ARG A 9 26.42 45.09 24.82
CA ARG A 9 25.76 43.81 24.47
C ARG A 9 26.82 42.89 23.91
N THR A 10 27.38 42.18 24.88
CA THR A 10 27.92 40.83 24.90
C THR A 10 27.69 40.00 23.63
N ASP A 11 28.83 39.53 23.11
CA ASP A 11 29.12 38.25 22.47
C ASP A 11 28.15 37.75 21.40
N SER A 12 28.69 37.83 20.18
CA SER A 12 28.45 36.90 19.08
C SER A 12 28.33 35.48 19.61
N VAL A 13 27.10 34.97 19.68
CA VAL A 13 26.82 33.54 19.77
C VAL A 13 27.24 32.97 18.41
N SER A 14 28.45 32.42 18.39
CA SER A 14 28.89 31.45 17.39
C SER A 14 27.81 30.37 17.27
N ALA A 15 27.33 30.16 16.05
CA ALA A 15 26.48 29.03 15.71
C ALA A 15 27.11 27.73 16.23
N PRO A 16 26.33 26.78 16.76
CA PRO A 16 26.89 25.47 17.11
C PRO A 16 27.44 24.84 15.83
N GLU A 17 28.71 24.47 15.87
CA GLU A 17 29.36 23.63 14.86
C GLU A 17 28.51 22.37 14.62
N ASP A 18 28.33 22.03 13.33
CA ASP A 18 27.71 20.79 12.86
C ASP A 18 28.20 19.58 13.67
N SER A 19 27.40 19.14 14.63
CA SER A 19 27.60 17.85 15.29
C SER A 19 27.36 16.77 14.25
N LYS A 20 28.44 16.22 13.69
CA LYS A 20 28.38 15.08 12.78
C LYS A 20 27.49 14.00 13.42
N PRO A 21 26.53 13.43 12.68
CA PRO A 21 25.63 12.43 13.23
C PRO A 21 26.43 11.27 13.82
N VAL A 22 26.07 10.86 15.04
CA VAL A 22 26.72 9.73 15.71
C VAL A 22 26.40 8.46 14.94
N ILE A 23 27.43 7.83 14.38
CA ILE A 23 27.29 6.58 13.65
C ILE A 23 27.07 5.44 14.66
N THR A 24 26.01 4.66 14.46
CA THR A 24 25.62 3.51 15.28
C THR A 24 25.90 2.21 14.54
N ARG A 25 26.40 1.19 15.25
CA ARG A 25 26.55 -0.16 14.69
C ARG A 25 25.26 -0.95 14.92
N SER A 26 24.76 -1.57 13.86
CA SER A 26 23.64 -2.49 13.88
C SER A 26 23.98 -3.78 14.64
N THR A 27 22.94 -4.46 15.13
CA THR A 27 23.01 -5.84 15.63
C THR A 27 23.35 -6.85 14.53
N THR A 28 23.01 -6.55 13.29
CA THR A 28 23.38 -7.32 12.10
C THR A 28 24.83 -7.02 11.73
N TRP A 29 25.74 -7.71 12.41
CA TRP A 29 27.19 -7.54 12.26
C TRP A 29 27.89 -8.90 12.07
N MET A 30 28.13 -9.26 10.81
CA MET A 30 28.77 -10.53 10.45
C MET A 30 30.26 -10.46 10.75
N SER A 31 30.78 -11.41 11.53
CA SER A 31 32.19 -11.46 11.92
C SER A 31 33.13 -11.66 10.74
N ASP A 32 32.67 -12.37 9.71
CA ASP A 32 33.34 -12.63 8.44
C ASP A 32 32.93 -11.68 7.32
N GLY A 33 32.14 -10.64 7.62
CA GLY A 33 31.70 -9.66 6.63
C GLY A 33 32.87 -8.88 6.02
N ASP A 34 32.76 -8.60 4.73
CA ASP A 34 33.79 -8.01 3.86
C ASP A 34 33.37 -6.65 3.26
N VAL A 35 32.21 -6.12 3.69
CA VAL A 35 31.74 -4.76 3.38
C VAL A 35 30.94 -4.19 4.54
N ILE A 36 31.04 -2.87 4.73
CA ILE A 36 30.15 -2.12 5.60
C ILE A 36 29.11 -1.42 4.74
N LEU A 37 27.84 -1.78 4.90
CA LEU A 37 26.73 -1.03 4.34
C LEU A 37 26.33 0.05 5.35
N GLN A 38 26.24 1.31 4.91
CA GLN A 38 25.79 2.41 5.75
C GLN A 38 24.47 2.97 5.22
N ALA A 39 23.41 2.86 6.01
CA ALA A 39 22.11 3.46 5.76
C ALA A 39 21.86 4.51 6.85
N GLU A 40 21.57 5.75 6.46
CA GLU A 40 21.46 6.88 7.39
C GLU A 40 22.69 6.96 8.32
N SER A 41 22.48 6.93 9.64
CA SER A 41 23.54 6.88 10.66
C SER A 41 23.82 5.48 11.20
N THR A 42 23.37 4.42 10.51
CA THR A 42 23.52 3.02 10.95
C THR A 42 24.42 2.25 9.99
N GLN A 43 25.34 1.47 10.56
CA GLN A 43 26.27 0.62 9.82
C GLN A 43 26.01 -0.86 10.06
N PHE A 44 26.03 -1.63 8.98
CA PHE A 44 25.84 -3.06 8.94
C PHE A 44 27.10 -3.69 8.36
N ARG A 45 27.64 -4.73 9.02
CA ARG A 45 28.76 -5.51 8.47
C ARG A 45 28.19 -6.78 7.85
N ILE A 46 28.36 -6.93 6.54
CA ILE A 46 27.72 -8.00 5.75
C ILE A 46 28.71 -8.62 4.76
N ASN A 47 28.33 -9.74 4.14
CA ASN A 47 29.08 -10.37 3.06
C ASN A 47 28.57 -9.87 1.69
N LYS A 48 29.44 -9.32 0.84
CA LYS A 48 29.10 -8.81 -0.50
C LYS A 48 28.36 -9.84 -1.33
N ASP A 49 28.83 -11.08 -1.32
CA ASP A 49 28.28 -12.17 -2.14
C ASP A 49 26.81 -12.49 -1.81
N VAL A 50 26.35 -12.19 -0.60
CA VAL A 50 24.94 -12.34 -0.24
C VAL A 50 24.08 -11.37 -1.04
N LEU A 51 24.44 -10.08 -1.08
CA LEU A 51 23.70 -9.10 -1.87
C LEU A 51 23.89 -9.31 -3.38
N ARG A 52 25.10 -9.64 -3.84
CA ARG A 52 25.36 -9.92 -5.28
C ARG A 52 24.47 -11.02 -5.83
N ARG A 53 24.28 -12.11 -5.07
CA ARG A 53 23.47 -13.25 -5.50
C ARG A 53 22.01 -12.88 -5.74
N HIS A 54 21.51 -11.87 -5.03
CA HIS A 54 20.11 -11.49 -5.06
C HIS A 54 19.84 -10.19 -5.82
N SER A 55 20.88 -9.43 -6.20
CA SER A 55 20.72 -8.10 -6.79
C SER A 55 21.74 -7.88 -7.91
N PRO A 56 21.28 -7.75 -9.17
CA PRO A 56 22.13 -7.31 -10.29
C PRO A 56 22.75 -5.92 -10.06
N VAL A 57 22.06 -5.06 -9.31
CA VAL A 57 22.54 -3.72 -8.93
C VAL A 57 23.77 -3.84 -8.04
N PHE A 58 23.71 -4.65 -6.98
CA PHE A 58 24.87 -4.89 -6.12
C PHE A 58 25.96 -5.73 -6.79
N GLU A 59 25.59 -6.66 -7.67
CA GLU A 59 26.56 -7.37 -8.50
C GLU A 59 27.41 -6.39 -9.32
N SER A 60 26.76 -5.45 -10.01
CA SER A 60 27.42 -4.42 -10.79
C SER A 60 28.24 -3.47 -9.90
N MET A 61 27.64 -2.98 -8.81
CA MET A 61 28.28 -2.05 -7.87
C MET A 61 29.58 -2.63 -7.28
N PHE A 62 29.58 -3.88 -6.84
CA PHE A 62 30.76 -4.51 -6.24
C PHE A 62 31.79 -5.02 -7.27
N SER A 63 31.45 -5.07 -8.55
CA SER A 63 32.38 -5.44 -9.62
C SER A 63 33.35 -4.31 -9.99
N LEU A 64 32.99 -3.07 -9.66
CA LEU A 64 33.81 -1.89 -9.92
C LEU A 64 34.94 -1.79 -8.88
N PRO A 65 36.18 -1.47 -9.30
CA PRO A 65 37.26 -1.22 -8.37
C PRO A 65 36.94 0.03 -7.54
N LEU A 66 36.94 -0.13 -6.21
CA LEU A 66 36.73 0.98 -5.29
C LEU A 66 37.90 1.98 -5.42
N PRO A 67 37.64 3.30 -5.44
CA PRO A 67 38.68 4.32 -5.38
C PRO A 67 39.61 4.10 -4.18
N LYS A 68 40.91 4.35 -4.35
CA LYS A 68 41.93 4.09 -3.32
C LYS A 68 41.75 4.91 -2.03
N ASP A 69 40.98 6.00 -2.10
CA ASP A 69 40.77 6.94 -1.01
C ASP A 69 39.43 6.75 -0.29
N GLU A 70 38.70 5.66 -0.56
CA GLU A 70 37.45 5.39 0.13
C GLU A 70 37.65 5.09 1.63
N PRO A 71 36.74 5.59 2.49
CA PRO A 71 36.80 5.32 3.91
C PRO A 71 36.62 3.81 4.15
N THR A 72 37.59 3.21 4.83
CA THR A 72 37.49 1.84 5.32
C THR A 72 37.22 1.82 6.82
N ILE A 73 36.35 0.91 7.26
CA ILE A 73 36.10 0.62 8.67
C ILE A 73 36.46 -0.82 8.92
N GLU A 74 37.36 -1.08 9.88
CA GLU A 74 37.87 -2.43 10.18
C GLU A 74 38.45 -3.14 8.93
N GLY A 75 39.06 -2.37 8.02
CA GLY A 75 39.62 -2.88 6.76
C GLY A 75 38.57 -3.25 5.70
N CYS A 76 37.28 -3.02 5.98
CA CYS A 76 36.20 -3.22 5.03
C CYS A 76 35.81 -1.89 4.37
N PRO A 77 35.54 -1.87 3.06
CA PRO A 77 35.03 -0.68 2.39
C PRO A 77 33.62 -0.33 2.87
N VAL A 78 33.32 0.97 2.91
CA VAL A 78 32.00 1.48 3.31
C VAL A 78 31.20 1.86 2.08
N VAL A 79 30.01 1.27 1.92
CA VAL A 79 29.05 1.59 0.87
C VAL A 79 27.85 2.28 1.49
N CYS A 80 27.64 3.55 1.12
CA CYS A 80 26.51 4.33 1.60
C CYS A 80 25.28 4.09 0.71
N VAL A 81 24.12 3.89 1.34
CA VAL A 81 22.81 3.77 0.70
C VAL A 81 21.86 4.82 1.28
N GLU A 82 20.93 5.28 0.45
CA GLU A 82 20.02 6.38 0.79
C GLU A 82 18.75 5.93 1.51
N ASP A 83 18.53 4.62 1.61
CA ASP A 83 17.30 4.06 2.19
C ASP A 83 17.34 4.06 3.73
N SER A 84 16.19 3.81 4.33
CA SER A 84 16.06 3.74 5.78
C SER A 84 16.94 2.64 6.38
N ALA A 85 17.61 2.96 7.50
CA ALA A 85 18.30 1.95 8.29
C ALA A 85 17.35 0.85 8.79
N GLN A 86 16.10 1.20 9.09
CA GLN A 86 15.11 0.24 9.57
C GLN A 86 14.73 -0.80 8.50
N ASP A 87 14.56 -0.35 7.25
CA ASP A 87 14.25 -1.25 6.13
C ASP A 87 15.44 -2.20 5.88
N TRP A 88 16.67 -1.68 5.92
CA TRP A 88 17.88 -2.50 5.79
C TRP A 88 18.05 -3.51 6.92
N GLU A 89 17.79 -3.14 8.18
CA GLU A 89 17.84 -4.09 9.30
C GLU A 89 16.86 -5.25 9.08
N LEU A 90 15.57 -4.95 8.83
CA LEU A 90 14.55 -5.99 8.63
C LEU A 90 14.86 -6.88 7.43
N PHE A 91 15.34 -6.28 6.35
CA PHE A 91 15.71 -7.00 5.14
C PHE A 91 16.89 -7.94 5.37
N LEU A 92 17.98 -7.44 5.97
CA LEU A 92 19.17 -8.25 6.21
C LEU A 92 18.89 -9.35 7.24
N GLU A 93 18.15 -9.06 8.31
CA GLU A 93 17.71 -10.09 9.26
C GLU A 93 16.92 -11.20 8.57
N THR A 94 15.99 -10.85 7.69
CA THR A 94 15.19 -11.81 6.91
C THR A 94 16.04 -12.60 5.92
N LEU A 95 17.07 -11.98 5.35
CA LEU A 95 17.94 -12.59 4.35
C LEU A 95 18.95 -13.56 4.98
N TYR A 96 19.54 -13.20 6.12
CA TYR A 96 20.53 -14.03 6.84
C TYR A 96 19.89 -15.11 7.69
N ASP A 97 18.67 -14.89 8.21
CA ASP A 97 17.90 -15.90 8.93
C ASP A 97 16.48 -16.05 8.34
N PRO A 98 16.33 -16.80 7.23
CA PRO A 98 15.03 -17.02 6.58
C PRO A 98 13.98 -17.72 7.48
N PHE A 99 14.41 -18.33 8.58
CA PHE A 99 13.53 -19.04 9.52
C PHE A 99 13.12 -18.19 10.72
N LYS A 100 13.72 -17.00 10.89
CA LYS A 100 13.38 -16.05 11.97
C LYS A 100 11.92 -15.66 11.97
N HIS A 101 11.34 -15.51 10.77
CA HIS A 101 9.95 -15.12 10.60
C HIS A 101 9.11 -16.33 10.16
N THR A 102 7.93 -16.48 10.77
CA THR A 102 6.97 -17.52 10.41
C THR A 102 6.40 -17.31 8.99
N HIS A 103 5.46 -18.16 8.57
CA HIS A 103 4.70 -17.92 7.34
C HIS A 103 3.94 -16.58 7.33
N LEU A 104 3.74 -15.90 8.46
CA LEU A 104 3.18 -14.55 8.52
C LEU A 104 4.29 -13.54 8.83
N TRP A 105 4.38 -12.51 8.00
CA TRP A 105 5.32 -11.40 8.20
C TRP A 105 4.56 -10.20 8.79
N PRO A 106 5.16 -9.44 9.69
CA PRO A 106 4.65 -8.11 10.02
C PRO A 106 4.75 -7.18 8.79
N PHE A 107 3.94 -6.12 8.77
CA PHE A 107 3.85 -5.20 7.62
C PHE A 107 5.20 -4.58 7.26
N ASN A 108 5.97 -4.14 8.25
CA ASN A 108 7.26 -3.49 8.04
C ASN A 108 8.26 -4.39 7.29
N ILE A 109 8.24 -5.71 7.51
CA ILE A 109 9.06 -6.66 6.76
C ILE A 109 8.60 -6.73 5.31
N VAL A 110 7.29 -6.83 5.08
CA VAL A 110 6.73 -6.82 3.71
C VAL A 110 7.10 -5.52 2.99
N ALA A 111 7.02 -4.38 3.68
CA ALA A 111 7.38 -3.07 3.14
C ALA A 111 8.88 -2.99 2.81
N ALA A 112 9.76 -3.38 3.73
CA ALA A 112 11.21 -3.38 3.51
C ALA A 112 11.61 -4.29 2.33
N MET A 113 11.06 -5.52 2.29
CA MET A 113 11.31 -6.48 1.23
C MET A 113 10.81 -6.01 -0.13
N LEU A 114 9.67 -5.30 -0.17
CA LEU A 114 9.12 -4.76 -1.40
C LEU A 114 9.87 -3.51 -1.89
N ARG A 115 10.19 -2.56 -1.00
CA ARG A 115 10.93 -1.33 -1.35
C ARG A 115 12.34 -1.63 -1.83
N LEU A 116 13.13 -2.33 -1.00
CA LEU A 116 14.51 -2.67 -1.33
C LEU A 116 14.54 -3.67 -2.49
N GLY A 117 13.62 -4.62 -2.53
CA GLY A 117 13.49 -5.55 -3.65
C GLY A 117 13.19 -4.87 -4.98
N THR A 118 12.36 -3.82 -4.97
CA THR A 118 12.07 -3.02 -6.16
C THR A 118 13.25 -2.13 -6.55
N LYS A 119 13.87 -1.43 -5.59
CA LYS A 119 14.97 -0.48 -5.86
C LYS A 119 16.24 -1.18 -6.34
N TYR A 120 16.59 -2.31 -5.72
CA TYR A 120 17.82 -3.04 -6.00
C TYR A 120 17.62 -4.27 -6.90
N GLN A 121 16.45 -4.39 -7.54
CA GLN A 121 16.12 -5.50 -8.46
C GLN A 121 16.31 -6.89 -7.81
N MET A 122 15.90 -7.03 -6.55
CA MET A 122 15.92 -8.32 -5.84
C MET A 122 14.58 -9.03 -6.04
N GLU A 123 14.41 -9.64 -7.21
CA GLU A 123 13.15 -10.26 -7.65
C GLU A 123 12.59 -11.25 -6.63
N SER A 124 13.43 -12.08 -6.01
CA SER A 124 12.95 -13.05 -5.01
C SER A 124 12.32 -12.37 -3.80
N ALA A 125 12.89 -11.26 -3.32
CA ALA A 125 12.35 -10.50 -2.20
C ALA A 125 11.06 -9.79 -2.59
N ARG A 126 11.07 -9.11 -3.74
CA ARG A 126 9.91 -8.43 -4.32
C ARG A 126 8.74 -9.39 -4.54
N ASN A 127 8.96 -10.50 -5.24
CA ASN A 127 7.93 -11.48 -5.57
C ASN A 127 7.35 -12.14 -4.31
N ASN A 128 8.19 -12.38 -3.29
CA ASN A 128 7.69 -12.90 -2.01
C ASN A 128 6.75 -11.89 -1.32
N ALA A 129 7.15 -10.62 -1.25
CA ALA A 129 6.32 -9.55 -0.68
C ALA A 129 5.01 -9.35 -1.45
N VAL A 130 5.06 -9.27 -2.79
CA VAL A 130 3.87 -9.15 -3.65
C VAL A 130 2.94 -10.35 -3.49
N SER A 131 3.47 -11.57 -3.47
CA SER A 131 2.67 -12.78 -3.29
C SER A 131 1.92 -12.77 -1.95
N ARG A 132 2.46 -12.13 -0.92
CA ARG A 132 1.79 -12.00 0.39
C ARG A 132 0.65 -10.99 0.34
N LEU A 133 0.90 -9.81 -0.22
CA LEU A 133 -0.15 -8.79 -0.41
C LEU A 133 -1.33 -9.33 -1.22
N ARG A 134 -1.06 -10.10 -2.28
CA ARG A 134 -2.09 -10.72 -3.14
C ARG A 134 -2.96 -11.78 -2.45
N ARG A 135 -2.58 -12.27 -1.27
CA ARG A 135 -3.44 -13.16 -0.45
C ARG A 135 -4.55 -12.38 0.28
N ARG A 136 -4.42 -11.05 0.40
CA ARG A 136 -5.45 -10.15 0.98
C ARG A 136 -6.18 -9.38 -0.10
N TYR A 137 -5.38 -8.81 -0.99
CA TYR A 137 -5.80 -7.87 -2.02
C TYR A 137 -5.94 -8.64 -3.33
N HIS A 138 -7.03 -9.42 -3.40
CA HIS A 138 -7.30 -10.32 -4.50
C HIS A 138 -7.82 -9.59 -5.74
N THR A 139 -7.55 -10.16 -6.91
CA THR A 139 -8.13 -9.72 -8.18
C THR A 139 -9.52 -10.30 -8.46
N THR A 140 -10.00 -11.23 -7.62
CA THR A 140 -11.28 -11.92 -7.79
C THR A 140 -12.20 -11.70 -6.59
N LEU A 141 -13.51 -11.56 -6.83
CA LEU A 141 -14.51 -11.40 -5.79
C LEU A 141 -14.57 -12.59 -4.82
N ALA A 142 -14.37 -13.81 -5.33
CA ALA A 142 -14.34 -15.01 -4.49
C ALA A 142 -13.15 -14.99 -3.52
N GLY A 143 -11.98 -14.55 -4.00
CA GLY A 143 -10.80 -14.36 -3.17
C GLY A 143 -10.97 -13.23 -2.15
N TRP A 144 -11.60 -12.11 -2.54
CA TRP A 144 -11.92 -11.02 -1.62
C TRP A 144 -12.81 -11.45 -0.45
N ALA A 145 -13.73 -12.39 -0.69
CA ALA A 145 -14.59 -12.93 0.36
C ALA A 145 -13.86 -13.88 1.33
N LEU A 146 -12.60 -14.23 1.07
CA LEU A 146 -11.79 -15.03 1.98
C LEU A 146 -11.23 -14.14 3.10
N THR A 147 -11.43 -14.55 4.35
CA THR A 147 -10.88 -13.88 5.54
C THR A 147 -9.63 -14.59 6.01
N GLU A 148 -8.59 -14.63 5.17
CA GLU A 148 -7.29 -15.15 5.58
C GLU A 148 -6.51 -14.05 6.33
N PRO A 149 -5.81 -14.35 7.43
CA PRO A 149 -4.84 -13.43 8.02
C PRO A 149 -3.56 -13.40 7.15
N ILE A 150 -3.16 -12.22 6.68
CA ILE A 150 -1.98 -12.05 5.81
C ILE A 150 -0.74 -11.59 6.60
N LEU A 151 -0.94 -10.87 7.70
CA LEU A 151 0.12 -10.33 8.55
C LEU A 151 -0.12 -10.71 10.01
N THR A 152 0.93 -10.61 10.83
CA THR A 152 0.88 -10.95 12.26
C THR A 152 0.19 -9.89 13.13
N GLU A 153 -0.02 -8.69 12.61
CA GLU A 153 -0.48 -7.52 13.38
C GLU A 153 -1.91 -7.12 12.99
N SER A 154 -2.70 -6.76 14.01
CA SER A 154 -3.97 -6.07 13.85
C SER A 154 -3.70 -4.57 13.81
N ASP A 155 -3.31 -4.05 12.65
CA ASP A 155 -3.17 -2.61 12.41
C ASP A 155 -4.41 -2.12 11.66
N GLU A 156 -5.23 -1.29 12.31
CA GLU A 156 -6.44 -0.72 11.70
C GLU A 156 -6.12 0.20 10.52
N PHE A 157 -4.89 0.72 10.44
CA PHE A 157 -4.44 1.61 9.36
C PHE A 157 -3.72 0.87 8.24
N LEU A 158 -3.66 -0.46 8.32
CA LEU A 158 -2.94 -1.29 7.37
C LEU A 158 -3.36 -1.04 5.91
N PRO A 159 -4.65 -0.90 5.55
CA PRO A 159 -5.03 -0.63 4.16
C PRO A 159 -4.42 0.64 3.60
N LEU A 160 -4.33 1.71 4.40
CA LEU A 160 -3.72 2.98 3.97
C LEU A 160 -2.21 2.83 3.74
N ARG A 161 -1.52 2.14 4.66
CA ARG A 161 -0.08 1.87 4.55
C ARG A 161 0.23 0.97 3.35
N VAL A 162 -0.59 -0.05 3.11
CA VAL A 162 -0.47 -0.92 1.95
C VAL A 162 -0.73 -0.14 0.66
N LEU A 163 -1.79 0.68 0.59
CA LEU A 163 -2.10 1.47 -0.60
C LEU A 163 -0.94 2.39 -0.99
N GLN A 164 -0.30 3.04 -0.01
CA GLN A 164 0.92 3.81 -0.25
C GLN A 164 2.06 2.96 -0.80
N LEU A 165 2.33 1.83 -0.15
CA LEU A 165 3.42 0.93 -0.53
C LEU A 165 3.24 0.36 -1.95
N VAL A 166 2.04 -0.11 -2.30
CA VAL A 166 1.78 -0.69 -3.64
C VAL A 166 1.83 0.37 -4.72
N TYR A 167 1.49 1.62 -4.41
CA TYR A 167 1.64 2.74 -5.34
C TYR A 167 3.13 3.12 -5.52
N GLU A 168 3.88 3.19 -4.41
CA GLU A 168 5.32 3.49 -4.39
C GLU A 168 6.15 2.46 -5.20
N CYS A 169 5.77 1.18 -5.09
CA CYS A 169 6.46 0.03 -5.68
C CYS A 169 5.82 -0.50 -6.97
N ASP A 170 4.85 0.22 -7.54
CA ASP A 170 4.14 -0.12 -8.80
C ASP A 170 3.54 -1.55 -8.81
N VAL A 171 2.86 -1.93 -7.74
CA VAL A 171 2.15 -3.22 -7.59
C VAL A 171 0.66 -3.02 -7.91
N GLN A 172 0.37 -2.79 -9.20
CA GLN A 172 -0.96 -2.35 -9.64
C GLN A 172 -2.06 -3.37 -9.36
N THR A 173 -1.75 -4.67 -9.34
CA THR A 173 -2.74 -5.73 -9.14
C THR A 173 -3.41 -5.69 -7.75
N CYS A 174 -2.77 -5.06 -6.76
CA CYS A 174 -3.34 -4.89 -5.42
C CYS A 174 -4.15 -3.60 -5.27
N ILE A 175 -3.89 -2.58 -6.10
CA ILE A 175 -4.42 -1.21 -5.94
C ILE A 175 -5.96 -1.19 -5.87
N PRO A 176 -6.73 -1.80 -6.81
CA PRO A 176 -8.18 -1.62 -6.80
C PRO A 176 -8.84 -2.19 -5.55
N SER A 177 -8.39 -3.35 -5.06
CA SER A 177 -8.94 -3.97 -3.85
C SER A 177 -8.55 -3.24 -2.57
N VAL A 178 -7.30 -2.79 -2.43
CA VAL A 178 -6.89 -2.03 -1.22
C VAL A 178 -7.52 -0.64 -1.20
N ALA A 179 -7.65 0.02 -2.36
CA ALA A 179 -8.33 1.30 -2.46
C ALA A 179 -9.83 1.18 -2.15
N TYR A 180 -10.47 0.07 -2.53
CA TYR A 180 -11.84 -0.23 -2.11
C TYR A 180 -11.93 -0.37 -0.58
N GLU A 181 -11.04 -1.13 0.05
CA GLU A 181 -11.00 -1.30 1.52
C GLU A 181 -10.89 0.06 2.22
N CYS A 182 -10.01 0.94 1.74
CA CYS A 182 -9.89 2.29 2.29
C CYS A 182 -11.20 3.10 2.20
N LEU A 183 -12.00 2.91 1.15
CA LEU A 183 -13.28 3.60 0.97
C LEU A 183 -14.44 2.93 1.71
N GLU A 184 -14.25 1.68 2.16
CA GLU A 184 -15.17 0.94 3.02
C GLU A 184 -14.99 1.36 4.49
N ASP A 185 -13.73 1.53 4.92
CA ASP A 185 -13.36 1.81 6.30
C ASP A 185 -13.38 3.31 6.68
N TRP A 186 -13.10 4.22 5.74
CA TRP A 186 -13.03 5.67 6.00
C TRP A 186 -13.89 6.50 5.05
N THR A 187 -14.35 7.65 5.55
CA THR A 187 -15.02 8.65 4.70
C THR A 187 -14.02 9.36 3.79
N LEU A 188 -14.50 9.84 2.63
CA LEU A 188 -13.64 10.60 1.73
C LEU A 188 -13.07 11.88 2.40
N ALA A 189 -13.81 12.53 3.29
CA ALA A 189 -13.33 13.71 4.01
C ALA A 189 -12.13 13.38 4.92
N GLU A 190 -12.19 12.27 5.67
CA GLU A 190 -11.09 11.82 6.52
C GLU A 190 -9.83 11.50 5.71
N LEU A 191 -10.01 10.82 4.57
CA LEU A 191 -8.91 10.46 3.66
C LEU A 191 -8.23 11.68 3.01
N LEU A 192 -8.97 12.77 2.78
CA LEU A 192 -8.44 13.96 2.11
C LEU A 192 -7.77 14.95 3.08
N ASP A 193 -8.25 15.03 4.32
CA ASP A 193 -7.84 16.08 5.27
C ASP A 193 -6.53 15.80 6.03
N ASP A 194 -5.85 14.66 5.79
CA ASP A 194 -4.65 14.22 6.53
C ASP A 194 -4.84 14.15 8.05
N ARG A 195 -6.08 13.88 8.49
CA ARG A 195 -6.44 13.83 9.93
C ARG A 195 -6.42 12.43 10.53
N ILE A 196 -6.07 11.43 9.74
CA ILE A 196 -5.95 10.05 10.22
C ILE A 196 -4.62 9.95 10.96
N LEU A 197 -4.68 9.82 12.29
CA LEU A 197 -3.50 9.65 13.14
C LEU A 197 -3.31 8.17 13.41
N ASP A 198 -2.07 7.69 13.30
CA ASP A 198 -1.75 6.33 13.69
C ASP A 198 -1.73 6.15 15.22
N ALA A 199 -1.45 4.94 15.69
CA ALA A 199 -1.38 4.61 17.12
C ALA A 199 -0.35 5.45 17.91
N THR A 200 0.60 6.10 17.24
CA THR A 200 1.61 6.99 17.86
C THR A 200 1.20 8.46 17.85
N GLY A 201 0.05 8.78 17.25
CA GLY A 201 -0.42 10.15 17.05
C GLY A 201 0.19 10.84 15.83
N GLN A 202 0.91 10.11 14.98
CA GLN A 202 1.51 10.64 13.76
C GLN A 202 0.48 10.59 12.63
N ALA A 203 0.33 11.70 11.89
CA ALA A 203 -0.59 11.75 10.75
C ALA A 203 -0.12 10.82 9.63
N ILE A 204 -1.04 9.99 9.13
CA ILE A 204 -0.88 9.20 7.91
C ILE A 204 -1.22 10.09 6.73
N VAL A 205 -0.18 10.66 6.12
CA VAL A 205 -0.32 11.60 4.99
C VAL A 205 -0.33 10.81 3.69
N LEU A 206 -1.44 10.85 2.95
CA LEU A 206 -1.54 10.21 1.63
C LEU A 206 -0.98 11.12 0.55
N SER A 207 -0.30 10.54 -0.44
CA SER A 207 0.20 11.31 -1.58
C SER A 207 -0.96 11.94 -2.37
N PRO A 208 -0.75 13.10 -3.03
CA PRO A 208 -1.79 13.73 -3.84
C PRO A 208 -2.39 12.80 -4.92
N HIS A 209 -1.57 11.91 -5.47
CA HIS A 209 -2.00 10.92 -6.45
C HIS A 209 -2.97 9.89 -5.84
N ILE A 210 -2.66 9.39 -4.63
CA ILE A 210 -3.53 8.46 -3.91
C ILE A 210 -4.83 9.14 -3.49
N LYS A 211 -4.77 10.39 -3.02
CA LYS A 211 -5.98 11.17 -2.70
C LYS A 211 -6.90 11.33 -3.91
N ARG A 212 -6.32 11.66 -5.08
CA ARG A 212 -7.07 11.73 -6.34
C ARG A 212 -7.67 10.38 -6.72
N LEU A 213 -6.88 9.30 -6.63
CA LEU A 213 -7.31 7.93 -6.90
C LEU A 213 -8.56 7.57 -6.08
N LEU A 214 -8.50 7.82 -4.76
CA LEU A 214 -9.60 7.56 -3.82
C LEU A 214 -10.82 8.43 -4.10
N ALA A 215 -10.63 9.71 -4.43
CA ALA A 215 -11.74 10.61 -4.77
C ALA A 215 -12.50 10.17 -6.04
N VAL A 216 -11.77 9.81 -7.10
CA VAL A 216 -12.37 9.25 -8.33
C VAL A 216 -13.06 7.92 -8.05
N GLY A 217 -12.37 7.05 -7.29
CA GLY A 217 -12.92 5.78 -6.82
C GLY A 217 -14.24 5.94 -6.10
N PHE A 218 -14.31 6.86 -5.14
CA PHE A 218 -15.49 7.14 -4.35
C PHE A 218 -16.66 7.62 -5.23
N GLU A 219 -16.42 8.57 -6.15
CA GLU A 219 -17.46 9.06 -7.07
C GLU A 219 -18.06 7.91 -7.90
N ARG A 220 -17.20 7.06 -8.49
CA ARG A 220 -17.63 5.97 -9.36
C ARG A 220 -18.27 4.83 -8.59
N LEU A 221 -17.70 4.43 -7.45
CA LEU A 221 -18.23 3.36 -6.63
C LEU A 221 -19.56 3.72 -5.98
N THR A 222 -19.75 4.97 -5.53
CA THR A 222 -21.06 5.41 -5.05
C THR A 222 -22.10 5.41 -6.18
N ALA A 223 -21.70 5.71 -7.42
CA ALA A 223 -22.59 5.56 -8.57
C ALA A 223 -22.94 4.08 -8.86
N VAL A 224 -21.98 3.16 -8.73
CA VAL A 224 -22.23 1.71 -8.82
C VAL A 224 -23.20 1.27 -7.72
N GLN A 225 -22.96 1.64 -6.47
CA GLN A 225 -23.80 1.33 -5.31
C GLN A 225 -25.25 1.78 -5.50
N ARG A 226 -25.47 3.02 -5.96
CA ARG A 226 -26.81 3.56 -6.25
C ARG A 226 -27.54 2.78 -7.35
N ARG A 227 -26.80 2.21 -8.31
CA ARG A 227 -27.37 1.47 -9.46
C ARG A 227 -27.55 -0.02 -9.19
N GLN A 228 -26.81 -0.59 -8.24
CA GLN A 228 -26.73 -2.03 -7.96
C GLN A 228 -28.08 -2.68 -7.62
N HIS A 229 -29.06 -1.87 -7.17
CA HIS A 229 -30.38 -2.34 -6.76
C HIS A 229 -31.51 -1.99 -7.74
N LEU A 230 -31.25 -1.18 -8.78
CA LEU A 230 -32.29 -0.64 -9.65
C LEU A 230 -33.07 -1.70 -10.44
N TRP A 231 -32.52 -2.90 -10.62
CA TRP A 231 -33.23 -4.02 -11.24
C TRP A 231 -34.49 -4.42 -10.45
N LEU A 232 -34.55 -4.18 -9.12
CA LEU A 232 -35.78 -4.31 -8.32
C LEU A 232 -36.84 -3.24 -8.67
N GLY A 233 -36.54 -2.24 -9.50
CA GLY A 233 -37.56 -1.35 -10.03
C GLY A 233 -38.47 -2.02 -11.06
N THR A 234 -37.97 -3.08 -11.72
CA THR A 234 -38.58 -3.74 -12.87
C THR A 234 -39.19 -5.10 -12.53
N GLU A 235 -40.02 -5.63 -13.42
CA GLU A 235 -40.61 -6.98 -13.30
C GLU A 235 -39.73 -8.10 -13.88
N ASP A 236 -38.52 -7.77 -14.33
CA ASP A 236 -37.65 -8.70 -15.06
C ASP A 236 -37.15 -9.87 -14.17
N VAL A 237 -36.93 -9.61 -12.89
CA VAL A 237 -36.41 -10.59 -11.92
C VAL A 237 -37.44 -10.96 -10.87
N VAL A 238 -38.22 -9.98 -10.40
CA VAL A 238 -39.25 -10.16 -9.37
C VAL A 238 -40.56 -9.51 -9.86
N PRO A 239 -41.64 -10.28 -10.08
CA PRO A 239 -41.77 -11.71 -9.80
C PRO A 239 -41.16 -12.61 -10.89
N THR A 240 -40.61 -13.75 -10.48
CA THR A 240 -40.18 -14.78 -11.44
C THR A 240 -41.38 -15.45 -12.13
N THR A 241 -41.12 -16.12 -13.26
CA THR A 241 -42.15 -16.92 -13.97
C THR A 241 -42.79 -18.00 -13.09
N THR A 242 -42.03 -18.54 -12.14
CA THR A 242 -42.49 -19.57 -11.20
C THR A 242 -42.91 -19.03 -9.83
N CYS A 243 -43.10 -17.72 -9.69
CA CYS A 243 -43.46 -17.07 -8.42
C CYS A 243 -44.72 -17.66 -7.76
N GLU A 244 -44.63 -17.97 -6.45
CA GLU A 244 -45.72 -18.55 -5.66
C GLU A 244 -46.80 -17.54 -5.27
N SER A 245 -46.49 -16.24 -5.28
CA SER A 245 -47.42 -15.17 -4.88
C SER A 245 -47.12 -13.85 -5.61
N LYS A 246 -47.42 -13.80 -6.92
CA LYS A 246 -47.08 -12.66 -7.80
C LYS A 246 -47.50 -11.31 -7.23
N ALA A 247 -48.77 -11.15 -6.85
CA ALA A 247 -49.29 -9.89 -6.31
C ALA A 247 -48.56 -9.45 -5.02
N SER A 248 -48.23 -10.40 -4.12
CA SER A 248 -47.48 -10.12 -2.89
C SER A 248 -46.04 -9.71 -3.21
N CYS A 249 -45.36 -10.41 -4.12
CA CYS A 249 -43.98 -10.10 -4.50
C CYS A 249 -43.88 -8.75 -5.22
N ILE A 250 -44.80 -8.42 -6.13
CA ILE A 250 -44.88 -7.10 -6.78
C ILE A 250 -45.05 -6.00 -5.72
N LYS A 251 -46.01 -6.18 -4.79
CA LYS A 251 -46.26 -5.21 -3.72
C LYS A 251 -45.05 -5.00 -2.80
N ARG A 252 -44.26 -6.03 -2.54
CA ARG A 252 -43.11 -5.99 -1.61
C ARG A 252 -41.80 -5.56 -2.27
N ARG A 253 -41.70 -5.62 -3.60
CA ARG A 253 -40.50 -5.23 -4.36
C ARG A 253 -40.14 -3.76 -4.15
N GLY A 254 -41.11 -2.86 -4.28
CA GLY A 254 -40.91 -1.42 -4.12
C GLY A 254 -40.36 -1.03 -2.72
N PRO A 255 -41.00 -1.45 -1.62
CA PRO A 255 -40.48 -1.23 -0.27
C PRO A 255 -39.07 -1.78 -0.05
N HIS A 256 -38.73 -2.93 -0.65
CA HIS A 256 -37.38 -3.49 -0.60
C HIS A 256 -36.36 -2.62 -1.34
N LEU A 257 -36.68 -2.17 -2.56
CA LEU A 257 -35.85 -1.23 -3.30
C LEU A 257 -35.64 0.06 -2.50
N GLN A 258 -36.71 0.64 -1.94
CA GLN A 258 -36.62 1.84 -1.12
C GLN A 258 -35.69 1.64 0.08
N LYS A 259 -35.81 0.50 0.79
CA LYS A 259 -34.91 0.18 1.92
C LYS A 259 -33.46 0.09 1.48
N LEU A 260 -33.17 -0.56 0.35
CA LEU A 260 -31.80 -0.67 -0.18
C LEU A 260 -31.22 0.68 -0.61
N LEU A 261 -32.02 1.51 -1.27
CA LEU A 261 -31.63 2.87 -1.65
C LEU A 261 -31.36 3.73 -0.41
N GLN A 262 -32.17 3.61 0.64
CA GLN A 262 -31.96 4.30 1.91
C GLN A 262 -30.66 3.85 2.58
N MET A 263 -30.44 2.53 2.71
CA MET A 263 -29.18 2.00 3.25
C MET A 263 -27.96 2.49 2.46
N ALA A 264 -28.07 2.53 1.13
CA ALA A 264 -27.00 3.04 0.27
C ALA A 264 -26.76 4.55 0.43
N ALA A 265 -27.78 5.33 0.80
CA ALA A 265 -27.66 6.76 1.06
C ALA A 265 -27.12 7.08 2.47
N ASP A 266 -27.41 6.21 3.45
CA ASP A 266 -26.97 6.37 4.85
C ASP A 266 -25.53 5.89 5.08
N THR A 267 -24.95 5.16 4.13
CA THR A 267 -23.57 4.66 4.23
C THR A 267 -22.60 5.84 4.06
N GLN A 268 -21.77 6.10 5.07
CA GLN A 268 -20.78 7.18 5.04
C GLN A 268 -19.59 6.90 4.10
N GLY A 269 -19.35 5.61 3.79
CA GLY A 269 -18.36 5.13 2.82
C GLY A 269 -18.99 4.37 1.64
N VAL A 270 -18.26 3.39 1.12
CA VAL A 270 -18.67 2.51 0.01
C VAL A 270 -18.91 1.09 0.54
N ASP A 271 -20.02 0.48 0.15
CA ASP A 271 -20.48 -0.85 0.58
C ASP A 271 -21.04 -1.66 -0.61
N VAL A 272 -20.33 -1.62 -1.74
CA VAL A 272 -20.73 -2.25 -3.01
C VAL A 272 -20.69 -3.77 -2.93
N PHE A 273 -19.76 -4.33 -2.14
CA PHE A 273 -19.51 -5.77 -2.14
C PHE A 273 -20.11 -6.52 -0.96
N ARG A 274 -20.98 -5.90 -0.14
CA ARG A 274 -21.71 -6.65 0.90
C ARG A 274 -22.47 -7.85 0.37
N PRO A 275 -22.57 -8.93 1.15
CA PRO A 275 -23.50 -10.01 0.87
C PRO A 275 -24.96 -9.56 0.86
N TRP A 276 -25.84 -10.34 0.21
CA TRP A 276 -27.28 -10.12 0.26
C TRP A 276 -27.83 -10.40 1.67
N THR A 277 -28.36 -9.37 2.35
CA THR A 277 -28.78 -9.45 3.77
C THR A 277 -30.24 -9.00 4.02
N LEU A 278 -31.09 -8.91 2.99
CA LEU A 278 -32.45 -8.41 3.16
C LEU A 278 -33.45 -9.43 3.77
N PRO A 279 -34.51 -8.95 4.44
CA PRO A 279 -35.54 -9.82 5.01
C PRO A 279 -36.28 -10.64 3.95
N LYS A 280 -36.54 -11.92 4.25
CA LYS A 280 -37.37 -12.86 3.45
C LYS A 280 -38.84 -12.43 3.40
N SER A 281 -39.12 -11.34 2.70
CA SER A 281 -40.49 -10.85 2.47
C SER A 281 -41.04 -11.28 1.10
N LEU A 282 -40.16 -11.66 0.18
CA LEU A 282 -40.51 -12.28 -1.09
C LEU A 282 -40.80 -13.77 -0.90
N CYS A 283 -41.55 -14.38 -1.83
CA CYS A 283 -41.64 -15.84 -1.88
C CYS A 283 -40.28 -16.47 -2.16
N SER A 284 -40.10 -17.74 -1.80
CA SER A 284 -38.80 -18.42 -1.84
C SER A 284 -38.12 -18.39 -3.21
N ARG A 285 -38.91 -18.45 -4.30
CA ARG A 285 -38.42 -18.43 -5.68
C ARG A 285 -37.94 -17.05 -6.11
N CYS A 286 -38.69 -16.00 -5.75
CA CYS A 286 -38.29 -14.62 -6.03
C CYS A 286 -37.11 -14.19 -5.17
N ASP A 287 -37.03 -14.66 -3.92
CA ASP A 287 -35.89 -14.40 -3.03
C ASP A 287 -34.59 -14.99 -3.60
N ARG A 288 -34.62 -16.25 -4.06
CA ARG A 288 -33.47 -16.88 -4.73
C ARG A 288 -33.07 -16.15 -6.01
N ALA A 289 -34.04 -15.73 -6.84
CA ALA A 289 -33.74 -14.97 -8.05
C ALA A 289 -33.16 -13.59 -7.75
N ALA A 290 -33.69 -12.90 -6.73
CA ALA A 290 -33.17 -11.63 -6.25
C ALA A 290 -31.72 -11.75 -5.74
N GLN A 291 -31.42 -12.79 -4.96
CA GLN A 291 -30.07 -13.08 -4.48
C GLN A 291 -29.11 -13.39 -5.65
N ALA A 292 -29.55 -14.17 -6.64
CA ALA A 292 -28.75 -14.50 -7.81
C ALA A 292 -28.44 -13.25 -8.66
N GLU A 293 -29.44 -12.40 -8.91
CA GLU A 293 -29.24 -11.14 -9.64
C GLU A 293 -28.30 -10.20 -8.87
N PHE A 294 -28.50 -10.03 -7.56
CA PHE A 294 -27.61 -9.19 -6.76
C PHE A 294 -26.15 -9.69 -6.79
N ASN A 295 -25.93 -11.00 -6.67
CA ASN A 295 -24.59 -11.58 -6.78
C ASN A 295 -23.99 -11.42 -8.19
N SER A 296 -24.81 -11.49 -9.24
CA SER A 296 -24.40 -11.17 -10.62
C SER A 296 -23.94 -9.71 -10.74
N GLN A 297 -24.67 -8.76 -10.15
CA GLN A 297 -24.29 -7.34 -10.12
C GLN A 297 -23.02 -7.11 -9.30
N ARG A 298 -22.84 -7.78 -8.15
CA ARG A 298 -21.57 -7.73 -7.38
C ARG A 298 -20.38 -8.24 -8.20
N LYS A 299 -20.55 -9.34 -8.93
CA LYS A 299 -19.48 -9.89 -9.78
C LYS A 299 -19.09 -8.91 -10.89
N LYS A 300 -20.07 -8.33 -11.60
CA LYS A 300 -19.83 -7.30 -12.62
C LYS A 300 -19.14 -6.07 -12.05
N ALA A 301 -19.57 -5.61 -10.87
CA ALA A 301 -18.94 -4.49 -10.18
C ALA A 301 -17.48 -4.80 -9.81
N TRP A 302 -17.17 -6.03 -9.40
CA TRP A 302 -15.80 -6.44 -9.09
C TRP A 302 -14.93 -6.52 -10.35
N GLU A 303 -15.44 -7.08 -11.44
CA GLU A 303 -14.76 -7.12 -12.74
C GLU A 303 -14.42 -5.71 -13.26
N GLY A 304 -15.29 -4.73 -12.99
CA GLY A 304 -15.10 -3.31 -13.34
C GLY A 304 -14.38 -2.47 -12.29
N LEU A 305 -13.98 -3.03 -11.14
CA LEU A 305 -13.41 -2.29 -10.01
C LEU A 305 -12.15 -1.48 -10.38
N PRO A 306 -11.18 -2.00 -11.16
CA PRO A 306 -10.02 -1.21 -11.60
C PRO A 306 -10.43 0.06 -12.35
N GLY A 307 -11.45 -0.05 -13.21
CA GLY A 307 -11.99 1.09 -13.95
C GLY A 307 -12.65 2.14 -13.05
N CYS A 308 -13.07 1.81 -11.82
CA CYS A 308 -13.51 2.81 -10.85
C CYS A 308 -12.35 3.71 -10.37
N PHE A 309 -11.11 3.27 -10.49
CA PHE A 309 -9.92 3.98 -10.06
C PHE A 309 -9.05 4.50 -11.23
N ASP A 310 -9.63 4.64 -12.45
CA ASP A 310 -8.88 5.02 -13.66
C ASP A 310 -7.73 4.04 -14.03
N LEU A 311 -7.86 2.77 -13.63
CA LEU A 311 -6.91 1.71 -13.95
C LEU A 311 -7.43 0.81 -15.09
N PRO A 312 -6.53 0.14 -15.85
CA PRO A 312 -6.92 -0.80 -16.89
C PRO A 312 -7.58 -2.06 -16.29
N ALA A 313 -8.13 -2.91 -17.15
CA ALA A 313 -8.81 -4.13 -16.70
C ALA A 313 -7.86 -5.04 -15.90
N TRP A 314 -8.41 -5.91 -15.04
CA TRP A 314 -7.61 -6.81 -14.19
C TRP A 314 -6.52 -7.61 -14.95
N SER A 315 -6.79 -8.03 -16.18
CA SER A 315 -5.85 -8.78 -17.03
C SER A 315 -4.70 -7.94 -17.59
N GLU A 316 -4.84 -6.62 -17.58
CA GLU A 316 -3.89 -5.63 -18.09
C GLU A 316 -3.15 -4.91 -16.96
N LEU A 317 -3.49 -5.19 -15.70
CA LEU A 317 -2.72 -4.69 -14.57
C LEU A 317 -1.39 -5.43 -14.50
N HIS A 318 -0.33 -4.66 -14.27
CA HIS A 318 1.03 -5.17 -14.19
C HIS A 318 1.65 -4.73 -12.88
N ASP A 319 2.38 -5.62 -12.23
CA ASP A 319 3.21 -5.24 -11.09
C ASP A 319 4.59 -4.93 -11.64
N GLY A 320 4.81 -3.68 -12.04
CA GLY A 320 6.00 -3.27 -12.78
C GLY A 320 7.29 -3.58 -12.04
N ASP A 321 8.24 -4.17 -12.76
CA ASP A 321 9.66 -4.02 -12.43
C ASP A 321 10.06 -2.66 -13.02
N LYS A 322 10.54 -1.71 -12.21
CA LYS A 322 10.97 -0.37 -12.65
C LYS A 322 12.18 -0.45 -13.61
N THR A 323 11.97 -0.99 -14.81
CA THR A 323 12.98 -1.16 -15.86
C THR A 323 12.63 -0.40 -17.13
N SER A 324 11.48 0.29 -17.21
CA SER A 324 11.04 0.94 -18.45
C SER A 324 10.83 2.46 -18.39
N ASN A 325 11.30 3.17 -17.36
CA ASN A 325 11.08 4.64 -17.28
C ASN A 325 12.26 5.46 -16.73
N ALA A 326 13.47 4.91 -16.73
CA ALA A 326 14.69 5.66 -16.38
C ALA A 326 15.56 5.90 -17.63
N ASP A 327 14.98 6.50 -18.67
CA ASP A 327 15.77 7.14 -19.72
C ASP A 327 16.05 8.58 -19.30
N MET A 328 17.35 8.83 -19.07
CA MET A 328 18.06 10.10 -19.20
C MET A 328 17.55 11.32 -18.44
N ASP A 329 18.11 11.53 -17.25
CA ASP A 329 18.56 12.87 -16.85
C ASP A 329 19.85 12.74 -16.02
N VAL A 330 20.95 12.44 -16.72
CA VAL A 330 22.30 12.66 -16.19
C VAL A 330 22.72 14.04 -16.68
N THR A 331 22.46 15.05 -15.86
CA THR A 331 23.06 16.37 -16.05
C THR A 331 24.55 16.28 -15.73
N VAL A 332 25.37 16.23 -16.78
CA VAL A 332 26.80 16.46 -16.70
C VAL A 332 27.00 17.94 -16.35
N VAL A 333 27.43 18.20 -15.13
CA VAL A 333 27.92 19.53 -14.74
C VAL A 333 29.34 19.64 -15.28
N GLU A 334 29.49 20.34 -16.41
CA GLU A 334 30.79 20.77 -16.92
C GLU A 334 31.40 21.79 -15.95
N THR A 335 32.56 21.45 -15.37
CA THR A 335 33.43 22.41 -14.68
C THR A 335 34.22 23.19 -15.72
N GLY A 336 33.90 24.47 -15.89
CA GLY A 336 34.71 25.40 -16.66
C GLY A 336 36.01 25.76 -15.94
N GLU A 337 37.07 25.91 -16.75
CA GLU A 337 38.43 26.33 -16.40
C GLU A 337 38.53 27.71 -15.73
#